data_AF-A0A846EDL1-F1
#
_entry.id   AF-A0A846EDL1-F1
#
_cell.length_a   1.000
_cell.length_b   1.000
_cell.length_c   1.000
_cell.angle_alpha   90.00
_cell.angle_beta   90.00
_cell.angle_gamma   90.00
#
_symmetry.space_group_name_H-M   'P 1'
#
loop_
_entity.id
_entity.type
_entity.pdbx_description
1 polymer ?
#
loop_
_entity_poly.entity_id
_entity_poly.type
_entity_poly.pdbx_seq_one_letter_code
_entity_poly.pdbx_strand_id
1 'polypeptide(L)'
;MNQSFSLPTALCLPFTDVEALIQGRTIAALPKMFIRPGQRFYLYPINVSSNITFIKVWAKCELCQILDQTAQLDIISKLTIWNIKTFAEIIQQYQNIFLAYLRVYYLDKPLEISAIPNIQEKLGKFAPLPNTISVSETKPVLSDHIFNQRKQQLENRQPPLHPELEELQNLLLPIATNNPTAQQLEQEIRVFLGWNNQPVQNTPKSDLAWIKTIASLGDRSIEFEEKKSNYQAGTDFENISRQSLEFLGFKIEENYKGGAGGLDLYCSQPYPLVCECKAGNSIPDRAVEELDRIGKRHLQENYLQAVRLIIGPGEPTKQLKSSLIKSAKISKTSVIKAMTLQKLVELKAKYPGAINLIELKDYLEPGQIDDKINEYIEKVAQEIKLRSQIIQVVKEMTQLNNQNCVTIIEIRTHYNAINKSNLTDEIVQEILIELSSPLTGYIGRDKREEIKNYQFYYLRDLPTN
;
A
#
# COMPACT_ATOMS: atom_id res chain seq x y z
N MET A 1 -8.39 -11.51 31.89
CA MET A 1 -9.76 -11.58 32.44
C MET A 1 -10.60 -10.52 31.75
N ASN A 2 -11.55 -10.91 30.90
CA ASN A 2 -12.47 -9.95 30.25
C ASN A 2 -13.52 -9.51 31.28
N GLN A 3 -13.26 -8.39 31.96
CA GLN A 3 -14.30 -7.75 32.75
C GLN A 3 -15.33 -7.14 31.81
N SER A 4 -16.59 -7.45 32.05
CA SER A 4 -17.72 -7.03 31.24
C SER A 4 -18.54 -6.01 32.03
N PHE A 5 -18.75 -4.82 31.50
CA PHE A 5 -19.36 -3.70 32.23
C PHE A 5 -20.72 -3.32 31.65
N SER A 6 -21.68 -2.99 32.51
CA SER A 6 -22.93 -2.35 32.10
C SER A 6 -22.80 -0.83 32.24
N LEU A 7 -23.12 -0.10 31.18
CA LEU A 7 -23.01 1.36 31.15
C LEU A 7 -24.41 2.00 31.06
N PRO A 8 -24.83 2.83 32.03
CA PRO A 8 -26.18 3.40 32.06
C PRO A 8 -26.31 4.74 31.31
N THR A 9 -25.19 5.37 30.94
CA THR A 9 -25.18 6.75 30.42
C THR A 9 -24.27 6.90 29.21
N ALA A 10 -24.59 7.93 28.42
CA ALA A 10 -23.79 8.37 27.29
C ALA A 10 -23.41 9.84 27.41
N LEU A 11 -22.14 10.17 27.15
CA LEU A 11 -21.71 11.56 26.96
C LEU A 11 -22.11 12.00 25.56
N CYS A 12 -22.89 13.08 25.47
CA CYS A 12 -23.36 13.58 24.18
C CYS A 12 -22.36 14.61 23.64
N LEU A 13 -21.78 14.34 22.47
CA LEU A 13 -20.76 15.17 21.83
C LEU A 13 -21.19 15.51 20.39
N PRO A 14 -20.63 16.56 19.77
CA PRO A 14 -20.80 16.78 18.34
C PRO A 14 -20.43 15.53 17.54
N PHE A 15 -21.19 15.22 16.47
CA PHE A 15 -20.89 14.10 15.59
C PHE A 15 -19.43 14.09 15.11
N THR A 16 -18.90 15.27 14.76
CA THR A 16 -17.50 15.45 14.31
C THR A 16 -16.48 15.02 15.35
N ASP A 17 -16.75 15.28 16.63
CA ASP A 17 -15.85 14.97 17.74
C ASP A 17 -15.85 13.47 18.02
N VAL A 18 -17.03 12.83 17.97
CA VAL A 18 -17.16 11.38 18.10
C VAL A 18 -16.44 10.66 16.96
N GLU A 19 -16.61 11.10 15.71
CA GLU A 19 -15.90 10.50 14.57
C GLU A 19 -14.38 10.72 14.65
N ALA A 20 -13.91 11.87 15.13
CA ALA A 20 -12.48 12.08 15.37
C ALA A 20 -11.91 11.13 16.44
N LEU A 21 -12.66 10.89 17.52
CA LEU A 21 -12.31 9.91 18.55
C LEU A 21 -12.30 8.48 18.00
N ILE A 22 -13.30 8.10 17.19
CA ILE A 22 -13.38 6.80 16.52
C ILE A 22 -12.21 6.58 15.57
N GLN A 23 -11.82 7.61 14.82
CA GLN A 23 -10.73 7.56 13.86
C GLN A 23 -9.34 7.57 14.52
N GLY A 24 -9.27 7.80 15.83
CA GLY A 24 -8.02 7.92 16.59
C GLY A 24 -7.32 9.27 16.41
N ARG A 25 -7.94 10.25 15.74
CA ARG A 25 -7.37 11.58 15.45
C ARG A 25 -7.16 12.42 16.70
N THR A 26 -7.98 12.23 17.72
CA THR A 26 -7.77 12.81 19.05
C THR A 26 -8.11 11.80 20.13
N ILE A 27 -7.62 12.04 21.34
CA ILE A 27 -8.06 11.36 22.56
C ILE A 27 -8.83 12.30 23.49
N ALA A 28 -8.99 13.57 23.10
CA ALA A 28 -9.61 14.58 23.94
C ALA A 28 -11.10 14.75 23.61
N ALA A 29 -11.88 15.22 24.59
CA ALA A 29 -13.27 15.64 24.45
C ALA A 29 -13.52 16.89 25.30
N LEU A 30 -14.52 17.69 24.91
CA LEU A 30 -14.92 18.93 25.60
C LEU A 30 -16.30 18.79 26.28
N PRO A 31 -16.40 18.09 27.42
CA PRO A 31 -17.64 18.08 28.19
C PRO A 31 -17.94 19.44 28.83
N LYS A 32 -19.21 19.68 29.18
CA LYS A 32 -19.66 20.83 29.98
C LYS A 32 -19.53 20.61 31.48
N MET A 33 -18.95 19.49 31.91
CA MET A 33 -18.75 19.14 33.31
C MET A 33 -17.47 18.34 33.47
N PHE A 34 -16.88 18.44 34.65
CA PHE A 34 -15.75 17.60 35.03
C PHE A 34 -16.16 16.12 35.06
N ILE A 35 -15.40 15.29 34.35
CA ILE A 35 -15.60 13.84 34.33
C ILE A 35 -14.55 13.19 35.22
N ARG A 36 -14.98 12.35 36.16
CA ARG A 36 -14.04 11.71 37.09
C ARG A 36 -13.18 10.67 36.37
N PRO A 37 -11.86 10.64 36.61
CA PRO A 37 -11.03 9.54 36.12
C PRO A 37 -11.60 8.17 36.54
N GLY A 38 -11.57 7.21 35.63
CA GLY A 38 -12.16 5.88 35.77
C GLY A 38 -13.64 5.79 35.40
N GLN A 39 -14.35 6.92 35.24
CA GLN A 39 -15.75 6.90 34.82
C GLN A 39 -15.88 6.36 33.38
N ARG A 40 -16.85 5.46 33.18
CA ARG A 40 -17.12 4.80 31.89
C ARG A 40 -18.50 5.16 31.36
N PHE A 41 -18.63 5.36 30.05
CA PHE A 41 -19.86 5.81 29.40
C PHE A 41 -19.81 5.56 27.89
N TYR A 42 -20.97 5.55 27.25
CA TYR A 42 -21.05 5.55 25.79
C TYR A 42 -20.75 6.95 25.22
N LEU A 43 -20.34 7.02 23.95
CA LEU A 43 -20.27 8.29 23.23
C LEU A 43 -21.47 8.42 22.29
N TYR A 44 -22.35 9.38 22.58
CA TYR A 44 -23.52 9.65 21.76
C TYR A 44 -23.21 10.78 20.77
N PRO A 45 -23.23 10.52 19.45
CA PRO A 45 -23.03 11.56 18.45
C PRO A 45 -24.31 12.37 18.25
N ILE A 46 -24.27 13.67 18.53
CA ILE A 46 -25.37 14.59 18.22
C ILE A 46 -25.27 14.96 16.73
N ASN A 47 -26.28 14.56 15.95
CA ASN A 47 -26.50 14.98 14.57
C ASN A 47 -27.90 15.63 14.46
N VAL A 48 -28.01 16.70 13.70
CA VAL A 48 -29.21 17.55 13.58
C VAL A 48 -30.31 16.90 12.71
N SER A 49 -30.02 15.80 12.01
CA SER A 49 -30.83 15.34 10.87
C SER A 49 -31.44 13.92 10.95
N SER A 50 -31.20 13.14 12.02
CA SER A 50 -31.61 11.73 12.06
C SER A 50 -32.49 11.35 13.25
N ASN A 51 -33.60 10.65 12.99
CA ASN A 51 -34.47 10.07 14.02
C ASN A 51 -33.87 8.83 14.70
N ILE A 52 -32.84 8.24 14.10
CA ILE A 52 -32.14 7.05 14.58
C ILE A 52 -30.64 7.36 14.57
N THR A 53 -29.97 7.03 15.67
CA THR A 53 -28.54 7.24 15.86
C THR A 53 -27.89 5.93 16.27
N PHE A 54 -26.70 5.66 15.71
CA PHE A 54 -25.90 4.49 16.06
C PHE A 54 -24.75 4.87 17.00
N ILE A 55 -24.72 4.30 18.20
CA ILE A 55 -23.56 4.35 19.07
C ILE A 55 -22.61 3.23 18.65
N LYS A 56 -21.39 3.58 18.25
CA LYS A 56 -20.36 2.63 17.80
C LYS A 56 -19.29 2.34 18.86
N VAL A 57 -19.14 3.21 19.85
CA VAL A 57 -18.02 3.21 20.79
C VAL A 57 -18.46 3.58 22.21
N TRP A 58 -17.64 3.18 23.18
CA TRP A 58 -17.69 3.64 24.56
C TRP A 58 -16.32 4.12 25.01
N ALA A 59 -16.27 4.89 26.10
CA ALA A 59 -15.05 5.49 26.60
C ALA A 59 -14.90 5.33 28.11
N LYS A 60 -13.64 5.27 28.55
CA LYS A 60 -13.22 5.46 29.94
C LYS A 60 -12.46 6.79 30.03
N CYS A 61 -12.85 7.64 30.97
CA CYS A 61 -12.12 8.87 31.25
C CYS A 61 -10.82 8.53 31.99
N GLU A 62 -9.67 8.85 31.41
CA GLU A 62 -8.34 8.60 32.02
C GLU A 62 -7.81 9.83 32.76
N LEU A 63 -8.22 11.03 32.33
CA LEU A 63 -7.92 12.29 32.99
C LEU A 63 -8.96 13.32 32.56
N CYS A 64 -9.26 14.30 33.42
CA CYS A 64 -9.99 15.50 33.02
C CYS A 64 -9.28 16.70 33.60
N GLN A 65 -8.83 17.62 32.74
CA GLN A 65 -8.17 18.86 33.16
C GLN A 65 -9.16 20.02 33.11
N ILE A 66 -8.98 20.99 33.99
CA ILE A 66 -9.65 22.29 33.94
C ILE A 66 -8.64 23.26 33.36
N LEU A 67 -8.96 23.86 32.22
CA LEU A 67 -8.10 24.79 31.51
C LEU A 67 -8.73 26.18 31.54
N ASP A 68 -7.91 27.19 31.78
CA ASP A 68 -8.30 28.59 31.70
C ASP A 68 -7.49 29.30 30.60
N GLN A 69 -7.50 30.63 30.61
CA GLN A 69 -6.78 31.48 29.65
C GLN A 69 -5.25 31.29 29.70
N THR A 70 -4.70 30.74 30.78
CA THR A 70 -3.25 30.56 30.97
C THR A 70 -2.72 29.25 30.37
N ALA A 71 -3.60 28.35 29.92
CA ALA A 71 -3.28 26.95 29.64
C ALA A 71 -2.53 26.64 28.31
N GLN A 72 -1.85 27.62 27.69
CA GLN A 72 -1.15 27.49 26.40
C GLN A 72 -2.04 26.87 25.31
N LEU A 73 -3.20 27.50 25.07
CA LEU A 73 -4.26 27.00 24.19
C LEU A 73 -3.83 26.86 22.73
N ASP A 74 -2.79 27.60 22.31
CA ASP A 74 -2.18 27.47 21.00
C ASP A 74 -1.56 26.08 20.79
N ILE A 75 -0.84 25.56 21.80
CA ILE A 75 -0.26 24.22 21.74
C ILE A 75 -1.37 23.16 21.78
N ILE A 76 -2.37 23.34 22.65
CA ILE A 76 -3.50 22.40 22.74
C ILE A 76 -4.29 22.34 21.43
N SER A 77 -4.42 23.47 20.72
CA SER A 77 -5.09 23.51 19.42
C SER A 77 -4.36 22.72 18.33
N LYS A 78 -3.05 22.55 18.46
CA LYS A 78 -2.23 21.70 17.56
C LYS A 78 -2.30 20.22 17.94
N LEU A 79 -2.65 19.90 19.18
CA LEU A 79 -2.73 18.53 19.72
C LEU A 79 -4.15 17.97 19.72
N THR A 80 -5.14 18.77 19.30
CA THR A 80 -6.55 18.41 19.29
C THR A 80 -7.18 18.82 17.97
N ILE A 81 -8.46 18.47 17.78
CA ILE A 81 -9.19 18.83 16.54
C ILE A 81 -9.75 20.25 16.56
N TRP A 82 -9.69 20.95 17.70
CA TRP A 82 -10.29 22.27 17.85
C TRP A 82 -9.25 23.36 17.64
N ASN A 83 -9.63 24.39 16.88
CA ASN A 83 -8.78 25.54 16.68
C ASN A 83 -8.79 26.48 17.91
N ILE A 84 -7.85 27.41 17.96
CA ILE A 84 -7.71 28.36 19.07
C ILE A 84 -8.95 29.24 19.27
N LYS A 85 -9.73 29.55 18.20
CA LYS A 85 -10.94 30.36 18.29
C LYS A 85 -12.04 29.61 19.06
N THR A 86 -12.20 28.31 18.81
CA THR A 86 -13.14 27.46 19.55
C THR A 86 -12.85 27.48 21.05
N PHE A 87 -11.58 27.38 21.45
CA PHE A 87 -11.23 27.47 22.87
C PHE A 87 -11.51 28.86 23.47
N ALA A 88 -11.20 29.93 22.74
CA ALA A 88 -11.47 31.28 23.18
C ALA A 88 -12.96 31.54 23.41
N GLU A 89 -13.83 31.07 22.50
CA GLU A 89 -15.29 31.18 22.62
C GLU A 89 -15.82 30.44 23.87
N ILE A 90 -15.33 29.22 24.12
CA ILE A 90 -15.74 28.44 25.30
C ILE A 90 -15.31 29.13 26.59
N ILE A 91 -14.07 29.64 26.66
CA ILE A 91 -13.58 30.35 27.85
C ILE A 91 -14.34 31.66 28.06
N GLN A 92 -14.65 32.40 27.00
CA GLN A 92 -15.44 33.62 27.12
C GLN A 92 -16.84 33.34 27.71
N GLN A 93 -17.45 32.21 27.33
CA GLN A 93 -18.79 31.85 27.77
C GLN A 93 -18.81 31.19 29.16
N TYR A 94 -17.83 30.36 29.49
CA TYR A 94 -17.87 29.48 30.68
C TYR A 94 -16.68 29.65 31.63
N GLN A 95 -15.77 30.58 31.36
CA GLN A 95 -14.51 30.87 32.07
C GLN A 95 -13.45 29.77 32.01
N ASN A 96 -13.85 28.50 31.99
CA ASN A 96 -12.98 27.34 31.96
C ASN A 96 -13.43 26.31 30.93
N ILE A 97 -12.48 25.48 30.50
CA ILE A 97 -12.69 24.33 29.63
C ILE A 97 -12.43 23.06 30.43
N PHE A 98 -13.35 22.11 30.38
CA PHE A 98 -13.06 20.74 30.80
C PHE A 98 -12.49 19.99 29.60
N LEU A 99 -11.22 19.58 29.68
CA LEU A 99 -10.57 18.77 28.66
C LEU A 99 -10.44 17.34 29.17
N ALA A 100 -11.31 16.45 28.72
CA ALA A 100 -11.32 15.05 29.13
C ALA A 100 -10.50 14.19 28.18
N TYR A 101 -9.60 13.38 28.70
CA TYR A 101 -8.81 12.40 27.95
C TYR A 101 -9.49 11.05 28.02
N LEU A 102 -9.94 10.56 26.87
CA LEU A 102 -10.82 9.41 26.74
C LEU A 102 -10.10 8.24 26.11
N ARG A 103 -10.01 7.13 26.85
CA ARG A 103 -9.64 5.82 26.29
C ARG A 103 -10.89 5.23 25.63
N VAL A 104 -10.90 5.16 24.30
CA VAL A 104 -12.08 4.77 23.50
C VAL A 104 -11.97 3.33 23.00
N TYR A 105 -13.11 2.64 22.99
CA TYR A 105 -13.23 1.24 22.59
C TYR A 105 -14.43 1.04 21.67
N TYR A 106 -14.26 0.19 20.66
CA TYR A 106 -15.34 -0.25 19.77
C TYR A 106 -16.31 -1.19 20.47
N LEU A 107 -17.60 -1.02 20.17
CA LEU A 107 -18.61 -2.01 20.49
C LEU A 107 -18.55 -3.17 19.48
N ASP A 108 -18.88 -4.37 19.93
CA ASP A 108 -18.97 -5.54 19.04
C ASP A 108 -20.04 -5.38 17.96
N LYS A 109 -21.13 -4.71 18.31
CA LYS A 109 -22.20 -4.32 17.41
C LYS A 109 -22.62 -2.89 17.75
N PRO A 110 -22.82 -2.02 16.75
CA PRO A 110 -23.39 -0.69 16.98
C PRO A 110 -24.75 -0.80 17.67
N LEU A 111 -24.98 0.06 18.66
CA LEU A 111 -26.27 0.16 19.35
C LEU A 111 -27.14 1.18 18.63
N GLU A 112 -28.25 0.71 18.09
CA GLU A 112 -29.28 1.56 17.48
C GLU A 112 -30.14 2.20 18.58
N ILE A 113 -30.25 3.52 18.58
CA ILE A 113 -31.02 4.28 19.56
C ILE A 113 -31.90 5.28 18.83
N SER A 114 -33.18 5.31 19.20
CA SER A 114 -34.08 6.39 18.81
C SER A 114 -33.56 7.74 19.30
N ALA A 115 -33.81 8.80 18.53
CA ALA A 115 -33.43 10.14 18.89
C ALA A 115 -33.95 10.50 20.31
N ILE A 116 -33.05 10.92 21.18
CA ILE A 116 -33.40 11.35 22.53
C ILE A 116 -34.07 12.72 22.42
N PRO A 117 -35.25 12.95 23.01
CA PRO A 117 -35.90 14.26 22.98
C PRO A 117 -34.99 15.35 23.56
N ASN A 118 -34.96 16.52 22.91
CA ASN A 118 -34.14 17.68 23.32
C ASN A 118 -32.64 17.36 23.48
N ILE A 119 -32.10 16.40 22.73
CA ILE A 119 -30.70 15.97 22.83
C ILE A 119 -29.69 17.11 22.64
N GLN A 120 -30.05 18.17 21.89
CA GLN A 120 -29.20 19.35 21.73
C GLN A 120 -28.91 20.06 23.07
N GLU A 121 -29.85 20.06 24.02
CA GLU A 121 -29.64 20.64 25.37
C GLU A 121 -28.66 19.82 26.22
N LYS A 122 -28.42 18.57 25.81
CA LYS A 122 -27.48 17.64 26.43
C LYS A 122 -26.09 17.70 25.80
N LEU A 123 -25.82 18.60 24.84
CA LEU A 123 -24.49 18.76 24.28
C LEU A 123 -23.44 19.03 25.37
N GLY A 124 -22.43 18.16 25.43
CA GLY A 124 -21.38 18.11 26.46
C GLY A 124 -21.83 17.57 27.82
N LYS A 125 -23.04 17.01 27.93
CA LYS A 125 -23.61 16.43 29.16
C LYS A 125 -23.96 14.95 28.96
N PHE A 126 -24.29 14.28 30.07
CA PHE A 126 -24.76 12.90 30.03
C PHE A 126 -26.26 12.81 29.70
N ALA A 127 -26.62 11.83 28.89
CA ALA A 127 -27.98 11.37 28.68
C ALA A 127 -28.12 9.91 29.17
N PRO A 128 -29.26 9.55 29.80
CA PRO A 128 -29.56 8.17 30.13
C PRO A 128 -29.83 7.38 28.86
N LEU A 129 -29.40 6.10 28.82
CA LEU A 129 -29.75 5.19 27.73
C LEU A 129 -30.71 4.10 28.21
N PRO A 130 -31.69 3.69 27.37
CA PRO A 130 -32.73 2.74 27.76
C PRO A 130 -32.20 1.30 27.89
N ASN A 131 -31.17 0.94 27.12
CA ASN A 131 -30.60 -0.40 27.10
C ASN A 131 -29.12 -0.37 27.48
N THR A 132 -28.73 -1.18 28.46
CA THR A 132 -27.33 -1.38 28.81
C THR A 132 -26.82 -2.66 28.17
N ILE A 133 -25.80 -2.57 27.31
CA ILE A 133 -25.12 -3.74 26.74
C ILE A 133 -23.81 -3.94 27.50
N SER A 134 -23.43 -5.19 27.69
CA SER A 134 -22.13 -5.51 28.29
C SER A 134 -20.99 -5.09 27.35
N VAL A 135 -20.11 -4.21 27.82
CA VAL A 135 -18.96 -3.73 27.06
C VAL A 135 -17.65 -4.36 27.52
N SER A 136 -16.65 -4.37 26.64
CA SER A 136 -15.33 -4.96 26.86
C SER A 136 -14.21 -4.00 26.47
N GLU A 137 -13.07 -4.07 27.17
CA GLU A 137 -11.85 -3.33 26.86
C GLU A 137 -10.98 -4.00 25.77
N THR A 138 -11.49 -5.06 25.11
CA THR A 138 -10.73 -5.87 24.14
C THR A 138 -10.53 -5.23 22.77
N LYS A 139 -11.32 -4.21 22.40
CA LYS A 139 -11.25 -3.53 21.10
C LYS A 139 -10.95 -2.04 21.25
N PRO A 140 -9.78 -1.65 21.76
CA PRO A 140 -9.43 -0.24 21.88
C PRO A 140 -9.26 0.38 20.49
N VAL A 141 -9.64 1.65 20.35
CA VAL A 141 -9.45 2.40 19.09
C VAL A 141 -7.97 2.61 18.80
N LEU A 142 -7.19 2.97 19.82
CA LEU A 142 -5.74 3.13 19.76
C LEU A 142 -5.04 2.03 20.54
N SER A 143 -3.82 1.63 20.17
CA SER A 143 -3.03 0.75 21.05
C SER A 143 -2.71 1.44 22.39
N ASP A 144 -2.33 0.67 23.42
CA ASP A 144 -1.97 1.24 24.73
C ASP A 144 -0.76 2.18 24.61
N HIS A 145 0.22 1.81 23.79
CA HIS A 145 1.40 2.62 23.53
C HIS A 145 1.05 3.99 22.94
N ILE A 146 0.27 4.01 21.84
CA ILE A 146 -0.10 5.25 21.14
C ILE A 146 -0.98 6.14 22.02
N PHE A 147 -1.92 5.56 22.77
CA PHE A 147 -2.74 6.33 23.69
C PHE A 147 -1.92 6.97 24.80
N ASN A 148 -1.01 6.22 25.43
CA ASN A 148 -0.17 6.74 26.51
C ASN A 148 0.79 7.82 25.99
N GLN A 149 1.34 7.66 24.79
CA GLN A 149 2.16 8.69 24.14
C GLN A 149 1.36 9.99 23.92
N ARG A 150 0.16 9.90 23.34
CA ARG A 150 -0.71 11.07 23.09
C ARG A 150 -1.17 11.73 24.39
N LYS A 151 -1.45 10.94 25.42
CA LYS A 151 -1.76 11.44 26.76
C LYS A 151 -0.59 12.24 27.31
N GLN A 152 0.63 11.71 27.26
CA GLN A 152 1.84 12.41 27.70
C GLN A 152 2.10 13.68 26.89
N GLN A 153 1.90 13.66 25.57
CA GLN A 153 2.04 14.85 24.71
C GLN A 153 1.06 15.95 25.13
N LEU A 154 -0.20 15.60 25.36
CA LEU A 154 -1.20 16.56 25.85
C LEU A 154 -0.85 17.06 27.26
N GLU A 155 -0.48 16.19 28.20
CA GLU A 155 -0.10 16.59 29.57
C GLU A 155 1.11 17.52 29.59
N ASN A 156 2.14 17.21 28.82
CA ASN A 156 3.42 17.93 28.80
C ASN A 156 3.50 19.02 27.72
N ARG A 157 2.42 19.25 26.95
CA ARG A 157 2.37 20.21 25.84
C ARG A 157 3.47 19.99 24.80
N GLN A 158 3.79 18.73 24.52
CA GLN A 158 4.79 18.35 23.53
C GLN A 158 4.14 18.18 22.15
N PRO A 159 4.81 18.59 21.06
CA PRO A 159 4.28 18.42 19.72
C PRO A 159 4.11 16.94 19.34
N PRO A 160 3.27 16.64 18.33
CA PRO A 160 3.23 15.31 17.74
C PRO A 160 4.60 14.86 17.23
N LEU A 161 4.82 13.55 17.12
CA LEU A 161 6.07 13.01 16.59
C LEU A 161 6.26 13.35 15.09
N HIS A 162 5.15 13.43 14.36
CA HIS A 162 5.12 13.68 12.91
C HIS A 162 4.06 14.73 12.55
N PRO A 163 4.23 16.00 12.96
CA PRO A 163 3.21 17.03 12.81
C PRO A 163 2.79 17.26 11.34
N GLU A 164 3.72 17.14 10.39
CA GLU A 164 3.45 17.30 8.96
C GLU A 164 2.57 16.17 8.40
N LEU A 165 2.71 14.94 8.93
CA LEU A 165 1.88 13.81 8.54
C LEU A 165 0.47 13.93 9.13
N GLU A 166 0.33 14.42 10.37
CA GLU A 166 -0.98 14.70 10.95
C GLU A 166 -1.70 15.83 10.18
N GLU A 167 -0.98 16.87 9.74
CA GLU A 167 -1.52 17.95 8.91
C GLU A 167 -1.95 17.44 7.53
N LEU A 168 -1.09 16.68 6.85
CA LEU A 168 -1.41 16.06 5.56
C LEU A 168 -2.64 15.16 5.65
N GLN A 169 -2.75 14.36 6.71
CA GLN A 169 -3.92 13.50 6.94
C GLN A 169 -5.21 14.31 7.03
N ASN A 170 -5.19 15.46 7.73
CA ASN A 170 -6.35 16.34 7.83
C ASN A 170 -6.72 16.97 6.48
N LEU A 171 -5.72 17.33 5.65
CA LEU A 171 -5.94 17.87 4.30
C LEU A 171 -6.47 16.81 3.33
N LEU A 172 -6.13 15.54 3.52
CA LEU A 172 -6.59 14.44 2.67
C LEU A 172 -8.06 14.06 2.91
N LEU A 173 -8.59 14.24 4.12
CA LEU A 173 -9.97 13.86 4.49
C LEU A 173 -11.05 14.30 3.48
N PRO A 174 -11.14 15.59 3.09
CA PRO A 174 -12.15 16.05 2.14
C PRO A 174 -11.98 15.43 0.74
N ILE A 175 -10.76 15.02 0.37
CA ILE A 175 -10.42 14.47 -0.95
C ILE A 175 -10.66 12.95 -0.97
N ALA A 176 -10.30 12.27 0.11
CA ALA A 176 -10.38 10.81 0.27
C ALA A 176 -11.80 10.25 0.11
N THR A 177 -12.83 11.08 0.29
CA THR A 177 -14.23 10.67 0.11
C THR A 177 -14.56 10.35 -1.35
N ASN A 178 -13.86 10.98 -2.31
CA ASN A 178 -14.16 10.89 -3.74
C ASN A 178 -12.97 10.41 -4.60
N ASN A 179 -11.80 10.14 -4.00
CA ASN A 179 -10.60 9.74 -4.70
C ASN A 179 -9.98 8.49 -4.05
N PRO A 180 -10.00 7.32 -4.72
CA PRO A 180 -9.47 6.07 -4.18
C PRO A 180 -7.98 6.12 -3.81
N THR A 181 -7.16 6.84 -4.58
CA THR A 181 -5.72 6.99 -4.30
C THR A 181 -5.50 7.85 -3.05
N ALA A 182 -6.25 8.94 -2.89
CA ALA A 182 -6.20 9.77 -1.70
C ALA A 182 -6.71 9.00 -0.47
N GLN A 183 -7.74 8.16 -0.63
CA GLN A 183 -8.22 7.27 0.42
C GLN A 183 -7.18 6.26 0.85
N GLN A 184 -6.45 5.66 -0.10
CA GLN A 184 -5.37 4.74 0.20
C GLN A 184 -4.24 5.44 0.98
N LEU A 185 -3.78 6.60 0.49
CA LEU A 185 -2.73 7.37 1.17
C LEU A 185 -3.15 7.79 2.59
N GLU A 186 -4.40 8.22 2.77
CA GLU A 186 -4.96 8.58 4.08
C GLU A 186 -4.93 7.39 5.05
N GLN A 187 -5.29 6.19 4.57
CA GLN A 187 -5.25 4.96 5.37
C GLN A 187 -3.81 4.54 5.72
N GLU A 188 -2.89 4.64 4.77
CA GLU A 188 -1.46 4.33 4.99
C GLU A 188 -0.85 5.27 6.04
N ILE A 189 -1.14 6.57 5.98
CA ILE A 189 -0.71 7.55 6.98
C ILE A 189 -1.29 7.18 8.36
N ARG A 190 -2.58 6.82 8.44
CA ARG A 190 -3.20 6.41 9.71
C ARG A 190 -2.58 5.15 10.31
N VAL A 191 -2.22 4.17 9.49
CA VAL A 191 -1.52 2.97 9.95
C VAL A 191 -0.11 3.34 10.44
N PHE A 192 0.62 4.17 9.69
CA PHE A 192 1.94 4.65 10.09
C PHE A 192 1.92 5.40 11.42
N LEU A 193 0.94 6.29 11.62
CA LEU A 193 0.76 7.04 12.86
C LEU A 193 0.19 6.19 14.02
N GLY A 194 -0.12 4.91 13.78
CA GLY A 194 -0.69 4.00 14.78
C GLY A 194 -2.14 4.31 15.16
N TRP A 195 -2.87 5.06 14.33
CA TRP A 195 -4.28 5.42 14.55
C TRP A 195 -5.26 4.36 14.05
N ASN A 196 -4.77 3.40 13.28
CA ASN A 196 -5.54 2.25 12.85
C ASN A 196 -4.66 0.99 12.92
N ASN A 197 -5.17 -0.03 13.61
CA ASN A 197 -4.53 -1.34 13.71
C ASN A 197 -5.03 -2.31 12.64
N GLN A 198 -6.07 -1.95 11.87
CA GLN A 198 -6.43 -2.74 10.72
C GLN A 198 -5.39 -2.49 9.63
N PRO A 199 -4.67 -3.54 9.17
CA PRO A 199 -3.84 -3.39 7.98
C PRO A 199 -4.75 -2.82 6.90
N VAL A 200 -4.23 -1.84 6.14
CA VAL A 200 -4.87 -1.41 4.90
C VAL A 200 -5.19 -2.71 4.16
N GLN A 201 -6.47 -3.07 4.11
CA GLN A 201 -6.89 -4.08 3.15
C GLN A 201 -6.63 -3.36 1.86
N ASN A 202 -5.45 -3.61 1.27
CA ASN A 202 -5.17 -3.25 -0.11
C ASN A 202 -6.46 -3.57 -0.85
N THR A 203 -7.14 -2.52 -1.30
CA THR A 203 -8.41 -2.62 -2.01
C THR A 203 -8.27 -3.81 -2.93
N PRO A 204 -9.18 -4.80 -2.84
CA PRO A 204 -8.90 -6.14 -3.31
C PRO A 204 -8.33 -6.09 -4.72
N LYS A 205 -7.27 -6.88 -4.93
CA LYS A 205 -6.62 -7.33 -6.17
C LYS A 205 -7.60 -7.79 -7.29
N SER A 206 -8.87 -7.41 -7.24
CA SER A 206 -9.88 -7.58 -8.28
C SER A 206 -9.43 -7.05 -9.63
N ASP A 207 -8.59 -6.01 -9.66
CA ASP A 207 -8.06 -5.43 -10.90
C ASP A 207 -6.88 -6.19 -11.52
N LEU A 208 -6.41 -7.28 -10.89
CA LEU A 208 -5.27 -8.08 -11.38
C LEU A 208 -5.65 -9.52 -11.72
N ALA A 209 -6.94 -9.87 -11.65
CA ALA A 209 -7.41 -11.21 -12.01
C ALA A 209 -7.06 -11.59 -13.47
N TRP A 210 -7.04 -10.60 -14.36
CA TRP A 210 -6.66 -10.76 -15.77
C TRP A 210 -5.22 -11.29 -15.95
N ILE A 211 -4.31 -11.10 -14.99
CA ILE A 211 -2.94 -11.61 -15.10
C ILE A 211 -2.97 -13.14 -15.26
N LYS A 212 -3.90 -13.82 -14.57
CA LYS A 212 -4.03 -15.28 -14.64
C LYS A 212 -4.57 -15.79 -15.97
N THR A 213 -5.09 -14.91 -16.84
CA THR A 213 -5.61 -15.29 -18.16
C THR A 213 -4.59 -15.14 -19.29
N ILE A 214 -3.41 -14.55 -19.04
CA ILE A 214 -2.39 -14.30 -20.08
C ILE A 214 -1.97 -15.61 -20.76
N ALA A 215 -1.58 -16.62 -19.98
CA ALA A 215 -1.14 -17.90 -20.54
C ALA A 215 -2.26 -18.64 -21.26
N SER A 216 -3.48 -18.65 -20.72
CA SER A 216 -4.62 -19.35 -21.32
C SER A 216 -5.08 -18.72 -22.63
N LEU A 217 -5.00 -17.39 -22.76
CA LEU A 217 -5.33 -16.69 -24.01
C LEU A 217 -4.26 -16.90 -25.10
N GLY A 218 -3.00 -17.06 -24.70
CA GLY A 218 -1.90 -17.30 -25.65
C GLY A 218 -1.80 -18.76 -26.10
N ASP A 219 -1.86 -19.68 -25.15
CA ASP A 219 -1.70 -21.12 -25.37
C ASP A 219 -3.03 -21.86 -25.30
N ARG A 220 -3.57 -22.13 -26.49
CA ARG A 220 -4.87 -22.80 -26.65
C ARG A 220 -4.82 -24.29 -26.34
N SER A 221 -3.65 -24.87 -26.09
CA SER A 221 -3.55 -26.21 -25.49
C SER A 221 -3.98 -26.23 -24.01
N ILE A 222 -4.11 -25.04 -23.39
CA ILE A 222 -4.52 -24.84 -22.00
C ILE A 222 -6.04 -24.50 -21.90
N GLU A 223 -6.72 -24.21 -23.02
CA GLU A 223 -8.16 -23.91 -23.03
C GLU A 223 -9.03 -25.18 -22.90
N PHE A 224 -9.99 -25.15 -21.96
CA PHE A 224 -11.14 -26.04 -21.96
C PHE A 224 -12.24 -25.46 -22.87
N GLU A 225 -12.43 -26.07 -24.05
CA GLU A 225 -13.68 -26.11 -24.84
C GLU A 225 -14.42 -24.82 -25.24
N GLU A 226 -13.84 -23.62 -25.23
CA GLU A 226 -14.52 -22.45 -25.83
C GLU A 226 -14.35 -22.40 -27.37
N LYS A 227 -15.47 -22.48 -28.09
CA LYS A 227 -15.59 -22.42 -29.57
C LYS A 227 -15.29 -21.02 -30.16
N LYS A 228 -14.26 -20.32 -29.68
CA LYS A 228 -13.83 -19.03 -30.26
C LYS A 228 -13.16 -19.25 -31.62
N SER A 229 -13.47 -18.36 -32.57
CA SER A 229 -12.78 -18.33 -33.86
C SER A 229 -11.31 -17.97 -33.68
N ASN A 230 -10.44 -18.42 -34.59
CA ASN A 230 -9.01 -18.08 -34.53
C ASN A 230 -8.75 -16.57 -34.59
N TYR A 231 -9.64 -15.82 -35.27
CA TYR A 231 -9.57 -14.37 -35.33
C TYR A 231 -9.81 -13.75 -33.94
N GLN A 232 -10.89 -14.15 -33.27
CA GLN A 232 -11.22 -13.64 -31.94
C GLN A 232 -10.14 -13.99 -30.90
N ALA A 233 -9.64 -15.23 -30.94
CA ALA A 233 -8.57 -15.66 -30.03
C ALA A 233 -7.27 -14.85 -30.25
N GLY A 234 -6.92 -14.54 -31.51
CA GLY A 234 -5.79 -13.67 -31.82
C GLY A 234 -5.96 -12.26 -31.27
N THR A 235 -7.13 -11.66 -31.46
CA THR A 235 -7.44 -10.32 -30.94
C THR A 235 -7.43 -10.27 -29.41
N ASP A 236 -8.03 -11.26 -28.74
CA ASP A 236 -8.03 -11.33 -27.28
C ASP A 236 -6.58 -11.42 -26.74
N PHE A 237 -5.72 -12.20 -27.40
CA PHE A 237 -4.32 -12.35 -26.99
C PHE A 237 -3.45 -11.12 -27.31
N GLU A 238 -3.70 -10.42 -28.41
CA GLU A 238 -3.05 -9.13 -28.69
C GLU A 238 -3.39 -8.11 -27.59
N ASN A 239 -4.67 -8.02 -27.22
CA ASN A 239 -5.14 -7.10 -26.19
C ASN A 239 -4.52 -7.40 -24.82
N ILE A 240 -4.48 -8.68 -24.41
CA ILE A 240 -3.88 -9.04 -23.12
C ILE A 240 -2.35 -8.85 -23.12
N SER A 241 -1.68 -9.05 -24.25
CA SER A 241 -0.26 -8.78 -24.41
C SER A 241 0.05 -7.28 -24.31
N ARG A 242 -0.83 -6.45 -24.89
CA ARG A 242 -0.76 -4.99 -24.77
C ARG A 242 -0.90 -4.53 -23.33
N GLN A 243 -1.94 -5.00 -22.65
CA GLN A 243 -2.16 -4.72 -21.23
C GLN A 243 -0.98 -5.19 -20.36
N SER A 244 -0.40 -6.35 -20.69
CA SER A 244 0.78 -6.90 -20.00
C SER A 244 2.00 -5.98 -20.11
N LEU A 245 2.34 -5.54 -21.32
CA LEU A 245 3.50 -4.68 -21.56
C LEU A 245 3.30 -3.28 -20.96
N GLU A 246 2.11 -2.71 -21.08
CA GLU A 246 1.76 -1.45 -20.43
C GLU A 246 1.89 -1.56 -18.90
N PHE A 247 1.33 -2.63 -18.31
CA PHE A 247 1.46 -2.89 -16.87
C PHE A 247 2.92 -3.03 -16.45
N LEU A 248 3.77 -3.68 -17.26
CA LEU A 248 5.21 -3.78 -17.01
C LEU A 248 5.92 -2.41 -17.02
N GLY A 249 5.34 -1.40 -17.68
CA GLY A 249 5.82 -0.02 -17.71
C GLY A 249 6.29 0.44 -19.09
N PHE A 250 6.00 -0.31 -20.15
CA PHE A 250 6.23 0.16 -21.52
C PHE A 250 5.19 1.20 -21.93
N LYS A 251 5.61 2.19 -22.72
CA LYS A 251 4.68 3.11 -23.39
C LYS A 251 4.22 2.50 -24.70
N ILE A 252 2.95 2.11 -24.78
CA ILE A 252 2.32 1.58 -25.99
C ILE A 252 1.93 2.73 -26.93
N GLU A 253 2.24 2.60 -28.21
CA GLU A 253 1.80 3.56 -29.23
C GLU A 253 0.48 3.08 -29.88
N GLU A 254 -0.60 3.83 -29.68
CA GLU A 254 -1.95 3.43 -30.09
C GLU A 254 -2.19 3.41 -31.61
N ASN A 255 -1.31 4.07 -32.37
CA ASN A 255 -1.38 4.12 -33.84
C ASN A 255 -1.11 2.74 -34.48
N TYR A 256 -0.68 1.76 -33.69
CA TYR A 256 -0.42 0.38 -34.10
C TYR A 256 -1.39 -0.56 -33.38
N LYS A 257 -2.43 -0.98 -34.10
CA LYS A 257 -3.43 -1.98 -33.69
C LYS A 257 -3.49 -3.04 -34.78
N GLY A 258 -3.44 -4.31 -34.41
CA GLY A 258 -3.36 -5.43 -35.36
C GLY A 258 -4.51 -5.48 -36.38
N GLY A 259 -4.31 -6.26 -37.43
CA GLY A 259 -5.20 -6.36 -38.59
C GLY A 259 -4.45 -6.83 -39.84
N ALA A 260 -5.14 -6.97 -40.98
CA ALA A 260 -4.49 -7.42 -42.21
C ALA A 260 -3.36 -6.47 -42.65
N GLY A 261 -2.11 -6.86 -42.41
CA GLY A 261 -0.91 -6.06 -42.73
C GLY A 261 -0.59 -4.96 -41.72
N GLY A 262 -1.30 -4.91 -40.59
CA GLY A 262 -1.02 -4.03 -39.45
C GLY A 262 0.10 -4.58 -38.57
N LEU A 263 0.74 -3.71 -37.80
CA LEU A 263 1.69 -4.10 -36.76
C LEU A 263 0.91 -4.31 -35.46
N ASP A 264 1.04 -5.50 -34.86
CA ASP A 264 0.30 -5.86 -33.65
C ASP A 264 0.61 -4.87 -32.53
N LEU A 265 1.89 -4.67 -32.19
CA LEU A 265 2.26 -3.82 -31.08
C LEU A 265 3.62 -3.15 -31.25
N TYR A 266 3.68 -1.88 -30.86
CA TYR A 266 4.91 -1.10 -30.77
C TYR A 266 4.95 -0.33 -29.44
N CYS A 267 6.04 -0.49 -28.70
CA CYS A 267 6.38 0.34 -27.57
C CYS A 267 7.49 1.32 -27.96
N SER A 268 7.33 2.60 -27.62
CA SER A 268 8.36 3.62 -27.87
C SER A 268 9.34 3.78 -26.70
N GLN A 269 8.90 3.48 -25.48
CA GLN A 269 9.66 3.64 -24.25
C GLN A 269 9.52 2.41 -23.33
N PRO A 270 10.52 2.13 -22.48
CA PRO A 270 11.78 2.88 -22.28
C PRO A 270 12.83 2.66 -23.39
N TYR A 271 12.57 1.72 -24.29
CA TYR A 271 13.29 1.55 -25.55
C TYR A 271 12.29 1.06 -26.61
N PRO A 272 12.61 1.23 -27.90
CA PRO A 272 11.75 0.73 -28.96
C PRO A 272 11.65 -0.80 -28.91
N LEU A 273 10.43 -1.31 -28.76
CA LEU A 273 10.10 -2.73 -28.77
C LEU A 273 8.98 -2.95 -29.78
N VAL A 274 9.21 -3.86 -30.73
CA VAL A 274 8.22 -4.23 -31.74
C VAL A 274 7.83 -5.68 -31.53
N CYS A 275 6.52 -5.93 -31.44
CA CYS A 275 5.99 -7.22 -31.06
C CYS A 275 5.04 -7.79 -32.11
N GLU A 276 5.14 -9.11 -32.30
CA GLU A 276 4.14 -9.94 -32.97
C GLU A 276 3.48 -10.85 -31.93
N CYS A 277 2.15 -10.89 -31.90
CA CYS A 277 1.39 -11.72 -30.96
C CYS A 277 0.73 -12.88 -31.69
N LYS A 278 1.06 -14.12 -31.33
CA LYS A 278 0.43 -15.31 -31.91
C LYS A 278 -0.28 -16.11 -30.84
N ALA A 279 -1.59 -16.29 -30.96
CA ALA A 279 -2.36 -17.24 -30.15
C ALA A 279 -2.47 -18.60 -30.86
N GLY A 280 -2.45 -19.70 -30.12
CA GLY A 280 -2.66 -21.04 -30.69
C GLY A 280 -1.95 -22.16 -29.92
N ASN A 281 -1.63 -23.25 -30.60
CA ASN A 281 -0.89 -24.39 -30.02
C ASN A 281 0.63 -24.29 -30.24
N SER A 282 1.06 -23.48 -31.21
CA SER A 282 2.48 -23.30 -31.57
C SER A 282 2.65 -21.99 -32.34
N ILE A 283 3.83 -21.39 -32.24
CA ILE A 283 4.21 -20.22 -33.05
C ILE A 283 4.58 -20.69 -34.47
N PRO A 284 3.93 -20.17 -35.54
CA PRO A 284 4.28 -20.51 -36.92
C PRO A 284 5.66 -19.98 -37.33
N ASP A 285 6.37 -20.72 -38.17
CA ASP A 285 7.73 -20.34 -38.61
C ASP A 285 7.78 -18.98 -39.32
N ARG A 286 6.71 -18.67 -40.08
CA ARG A 286 6.56 -17.41 -40.81
C ARG A 286 6.43 -16.18 -39.91
N ALA A 287 6.19 -16.34 -38.61
CA ALA A 287 5.98 -15.22 -37.69
C ALA A 287 7.19 -14.28 -37.63
N VAL A 288 8.41 -14.83 -37.76
CA VAL A 288 9.64 -14.03 -37.80
C VAL A 288 9.72 -13.18 -39.07
N GLU A 289 9.42 -13.77 -40.22
CA GLU A 289 9.41 -13.06 -41.51
C GLU A 289 8.29 -12.01 -41.58
N GLU A 290 7.14 -12.33 -40.98
CA GLU A 290 5.99 -11.45 -40.87
C GLU A 290 6.31 -10.21 -40.04
N LEU A 291 6.84 -10.39 -38.83
CA LEU A 291 7.31 -9.30 -37.96
C LEU A 291 8.35 -8.42 -38.66
N ASP A 292 9.29 -9.03 -39.38
CA ASP A 292 10.33 -8.29 -40.09
C ASP A 292 9.79 -7.46 -41.25
N ARG A 293 8.93 -8.05 -42.07
CA ARG A 293 8.30 -7.38 -43.20
C ARG A 293 7.37 -6.25 -42.75
N ILE A 294 6.54 -6.49 -41.74
CA ILE A 294 5.55 -5.52 -41.24
C ILE A 294 6.25 -4.41 -40.45
N GLY A 295 7.19 -4.76 -39.58
CA GLY A 295 7.98 -3.81 -38.81
C GLY A 295 8.76 -2.84 -39.69
N LYS A 296 9.45 -3.33 -40.73
CA LYS A 296 10.16 -2.47 -41.70
C LYS A 296 9.22 -1.53 -42.44
N ARG A 297 8.02 -1.99 -42.81
CA ARG A 297 7.04 -1.17 -43.53
C ARG A 297 6.54 0.00 -42.70
N HIS A 298 6.22 -0.25 -41.43
CA HIS A 298 5.57 0.75 -40.56
C HIS A 298 6.56 1.63 -39.79
N LEU A 299 7.70 1.09 -39.37
CA LEU A 299 8.66 1.80 -38.51
C LEU A 299 9.93 2.25 -39.25
N GLN A 300 10.17 1.78 -40.47
CA GLN A 300 11.32 2.19 -41.31
C GLN A 300 12.66 2.11 -40.53
N GLU A 301 13.38 3.23 -40.39
CA GLU A 301 14.67 3.28 -39.68
C GLU A 301 14.54 2.97 -38.18
N ASN A 302 13.41 3.32 -37.56
CA ASN A 302 13.15 3.03 -36.14
C ASN A 302 13.05 1.52 -35.87
N TYR A 303 12.67 0.72 -36.87
CA TYR A 303 12.67 -0.73 -36.77
C TYR A 303 14.07 -1.29 -36.52
N LEU A 304 15.11 -0.69 -37.10
CA LEU A 304 16.49 -1.18 -36.97
C LEU A 304 17.00 -1.10 -35.53
N GLN A 305 16.54 -0.09 -34.80
CA GLN A 305 16.90 0.17 -33.40
C GLN A 305 16.01 -0.58 -32.41
N ALA A 306 14.87 -1.11 -32.86
CA ALA A 306 13.92 -1.82 -32.02
C ALA A 306 14.40 -3.22 -31.62
N VAL A 307 14.12 -3.59 -30.38
CA VAL A 307 14.07 -4.98 -29.96
C VAL A 307 12.87 -5.63 -30.63
N ARG A 308 13.04 -6.83 -31.20
CA ARG A 308 11.97 -7.55 -31.90
C ARG A 308 11.59 -8.76 -31.07
N LEU A 309 10.32 -8.86 -30.74
CA LEU A 309 9.82 -9.87 -29.83
C LEU A 309 8.62 -10.57 -30.44
N ILE A 310 8.59 -11.90 -30.36
CA ILE A 310 7.38 -12.67 -30.60
C ILE A 310 6.84 -13.14 -29.25
N ILE A 311 5.57 -12.87 -29.01
CA ILE A 311 4.83 -13.35 -27.84
C ILE A 311 3.88 -14.45 -28.32
N GLY A 312 3.96 -15.65 -27.76
CA GLY A 312 3.10 -16.74 -28.23
C GLY A 312 3.09 -18.02 -27.40
N PRO A 313 2.42 -19.09 -27.89
CA PRO A 313 2.18 -20.31 -27.14
C PRO A 313 3.38 -21.25 -27.04
N GLY A 314 3.33 -22.10 -26.01
CA GLY A 314 3.93 -23.44 -25.97
C GLY A 314 5.41 -23.61 -26.36
N GLU A 315 5.78 -24.86 -26.61
CA GLU A 315 7.10 -25.20 -27.15
C GLU A 315 7.17 -24.81 -28.64
N PRO A 316 8.20 -24.05 -29.05
CA PRO A 316 8.36 -23.69 -30.45
C PRO A 316 8.67 -24.91 -31.30
N THR A 317 8.13 -24.92 -32.53
CA THR A 317 8.38 -26.00 -33.49
C THR A 317 9.89 -26.15 -33.76
N LYS A 318 10.34 -27.36 -34.14
CA LYS A 318 11.74 -27.58 -34.54
C LYS A 318 12.16 -26.63 -35.68
N GLN A 319 11.23 -26.34 -36.58
CA GLN A 319 11.43 -25.45 -37.71
C GLN A 319 11.56 -23.98 -37.26
N LEU A 320 10.77 -23.54 -36.28
CA LEU A 320 10.89 -22.20 -35.70
C LEU A 320 12.22 -22.04 -34.96
N LYS A 321 12.66 -23.04 -34.18
CA LYS A 321 13.99 -23.02 -33.53
C LYS A 321 15.10 -22.83 -34.58
N SER A 322 15.03 -23.57 -35.69
CA SER A 322 16.00 -23.41 -36.80
C SER A 322 15.90 -22.04 -37.50
N SER A 323 14.69 -21.50 -37.63
CA SER A 323 14.43 -20.21 -38.26
C SER A 323 14.90 -19.07 -37.37
N LEU A 324 14.73 -19.18 -36.05
CA LEU A 324 15.25 -18.25 -35.04
C LEU A 324 16.77 -18.22 -35.02
N ILE A 325 17.45 -19.37 -35.12
CA ILE A 325 18.91 -19.41 -35.21
C ILE A 325 19.41 -18.74 -36.50
N LYS A 326 18.74 -19.00 -37.64
CA LYS A 326 19.06 -18.32 -38.91
C LYS A 326 18.76 -16.83 -38.85
N SER A 327 17.64 -16.46 -38.23
CA SER A 327 17.15 -15.09 -38.14
C SER A 327 17.81 -14.29 -37.03
N ALA A 328 18.46 -14.91 -36.04
CA ALA A 328 19.28 -14.21 -35.05
C ALA A 328 20.42 -13.43 -35.74
N LYS A 329 20.95 -13.96 -36.85
CA LYS A 329 21.95 -13.29 -37.68
C LYS A 329 21.38 -12.16 -38.55
N ILE A 330 20.07 -12.14 -38.82
CA ILE A 330 19.44 -11.29 -39.84
C ILE A 330 18.38 -10.36 -39.25
N SER A 331 17.35 -10.93 -38.62
CA SER A 331 16.22 -10.23 -38.01
C SER A 331 16.46 -9.80 -36.56
N LYS A 332 17.40 -10.39 -35.81
CA LYS A 332 17.61 -10.11 -34.38
C LYS A 332 16.35 -10.26 -33.49
N THR A 333 15.56 -11.31 -33.71
CA THR A 333 14.27 -11.55 -33.02
C THR A 333 14.43 -12.46 -31.81
N SER A 334 13.78 -12.13 -30.69
CA SER A 334 13.65 -12.96 -29.48
C SER A 334 12.22 -13.48 -29.33
N VAL A 335 12.02 -14.56 -28.57
CA VAL A 335 10.69 -15.13 -28.31
C VAL A 335 10.45 -15.26 -26.81
N ILE A 336 9.27 -14.82 -26.37
CA ILE A 336 8.76 -15.05 -25.02
C ILE A 336 7.46 -15.86 -25.09
N LYS A 337 7.36 -16.92 -24.29
CA LYS A 337 6.11 -17.68 -24.16
C LYS A 337 5.09 -16.90 -23.35
N ALA A 338 3.80 -17.09 -23.64
CA ALA A 338 2.70 -16.48 -22.89
C ALA A 338 2.79 -16.76 -21.37
N MET A 339 3.18 -17.97 -20.98
CA MET A 339 3.42 -18.34 -19.57
C MET A 339 4.58 -17.55 -18.95
N THR A 340 5.64 -17.29 -19.72
CA THR A 340 6.82 -16.55 -19.23
C THR A 340 6.51 -15.06 -19.10
N LEU A 341 5.74 -14.50 -20.04
CA LEU A 341 5.16 -13.15 -19.90
C LEU A 341 4.28 -13.07 -18.65
N GLN A 342 3.40 -14.06 -18.43
CA GLN A 342 2.57 -14.11 -17.24
C GLN A 342 3.40 -14.10 -15.95
N LYS A 343 4.45 -14.93 -15.86
CA LYS A 343 5.36 -14.94 -14.70
C LYS A 343 5.99 -13.58 -14.42
N LEU A 344 6.41 -12.86 -15.47
CA LEU A 344 6.99 -11.52 -15.36
C LEU A 344 5.98 -10.50 -14.83
N VAL A 345 4.75 -10.54 -15.35
CA VAL A 345 3.64 -9.68 -14.92
C VAL A 345 3.21 -10.00 -13.47
N GLU A 346 3.14 -11.28 -13.11
CA GLU A 346 2.88 -11.74 -11.74
C GLU A 346 3.96 -11.26 -10.76
N LEU A 347 5.23 -11.31 -11.17
CA LEU A 347 6.34 -10.84 -10.36
C LEU A 347 6.24 -9.34 -10.08
N LYS A 348 5.92 -8.51 -11.10
CA LYS A 348 5.66 -7.09 -10.92
C LYS A 348 4.45 -6.82 -10.03
N ALA A 349 3.37 -7.56 -10.21
CA ALA A 349 2.16 -7.42 -9.42
C ALA A 349 2.40 -7.76 -7.94
N LYS A 350 3.23 -8.76 -7.66
CA LYS A 350 3.61 -9.14 -6.30
C LYS A 350 4.59 -8.12 -5.68
N TYR A 351 5.51 -7.60 -6.48
CA TYR A 351 6.54 -6.67 -6.05
C TYR A 351 6.62 -5.45 -6.98
N PRO A 352 5.82 -4.40 -6.72
CA PRO A 352 5.86 -3.18 -7.49
C PRO A 352 7.28 -2.59 -7.54
N GLY A 353 7.76 -2.27 -8.73
CA GLY A 353 9.12 -1.74 -8.95
C GLY A 353 10.22 -2.79 -9.11
N ALA A 354 9.92 -4.10 -8.98
CA ALA A 354 10.93 -5.15 -9.11
C ALA A 354 11.44 -5.38 -10.53
N ILE A 355 10.70 -4.95 -11.55
CA ILE A 355 11.09 -5.14 -12.96
C ILE A 355 11.80 -3.90 -13.48
N ASN A 356 13.11 -4.01 -13.66
CA ASN A 356 13.93 -3.05 -14.38
C ASN A 356 13.89 -3.34 -15.89
N LEU A 357 13.09 -2.56 -16.62
CA LEU A 357 12.94 -2.75 -18.07
C LEU A 357 14.23 -2.51 -18.85
N ILE A 358 15.09 -1.58 -18.43
CA ILE A 358 16.36 -1.30 -19.12
C ILE A 358 17.26 -2.52 -19.08
N GLU A 359 17.33 -3.17 -17.92
CA GLU A 359 18.08 -4.41 -17.75
C GLU A 359 17.42 -5.59 -18.47
N LEU A 360 16.09 -5.73 -18.40
CA LEU A 360 15.35 -6.77 -19.12
C LEU A 360 15.67 -6.78 -20.62
N LYS A 361 15.98 -5.61 -21.20
CA LYS A 361 16.39 -5.47 -22.61
C LYS A 361 17.56 -6.40 -22.97
N ASP A 362 18.53 -6.53 -22.07
CA ASP A 362 19.73 -7.34 -22.30
C ASP A 362 19.42 -8.84 -22.25
N TYR A 363 18.29 -9.23 -21.65
CA TYR A 363 17.79 -10.61 -21.60
C TYR A 363 16.82 -10.95 -22.74
N LEU A 364 16.40 -9.97 -23.55
CA LEU A 364 15.66 -10.18 -24.80
C LEU A 364 16.62 -10.50 -25.96
N GLU A 365 17.54 -11.45 -25.71
CA GLU A 365 18.60 -11.80 -26.65
C GLU A 365 18.03 -12.40 -27.95
N PRO A 366 18.55 -11.99 -29.12
CA PRO A 366 18.17 -12.58 -30.39
C PRO A 366 18.41 -14.10 -30.48
N GLY A 367 17.44 -14.82 -31.05
CA GLY A 367 17.50 -16.26 -31.25
C GLY A 367 17.19 -17.09 -30.01
N GLN A 368 16.98 -16.44 -28.86
CA GLN A 368 16.60 -17.12 -27.61
C GLN A 368 15.09 -17.27 -27.49
N ILE A 369 14.70 -18.26 -26.68
CA ILE A 369 13.32 -18.58 -26.35
C ILE A 369 13.28 -18.78 -24.85
N ASP A 370 12.73 -17.83 -24.12
CA ASP A 370 12.57 -17.83 -22.66
C ASP A 370 13.83 -17.95 -21.79
N ASP A 371 14.88 -18.68 -22.17
CA ASP A 371 16.00 -19.07 -21.28
C ASP A 371 16.59 -17.86 -20.54
N LYS A 372 16.92 -16.80 -21.29
CA LYS A 372 17.43 -15.55 -20.72
C LYS A 372 16.40 -14.78 -19.92
N ILE A 373 15.14 -14.81 -20.32
CA ILE A 373 14.06 -14.12 -19.60
C ILE A 373 13.78 -14.82 -18.27
N ASN A 374 13.84 -16.16 -18.24
CA ASN A 374 13.74 -16.95 -17.02
C ASN A 374 14.94 -16.69 -16.10
N GLU A 375 16.15 -16.60 -16.65
CA GLU A 375 17.36 -16.20 -15.89
C GLU A 375 17.15 -14.84 -15.21
N TYR A 376 16.59 -13.86 -15.92
CA TYR A 376 16.22 -12.56 -15.36
C TYR A 376 15.18 -12.67 -14.23
N ILE A 377 14.09 -13.43 -14.46
CA ILE A 377 13.04 -13.63 -13.45
C ILE A 377 13.60 -14.28 -12.18
N GLU A 378 14.45 -15.29 -12.34
CA GLU A 378 15.11 -15.98 -11.22
C GLU A 378 16.05 -15.05 -10.47
N LYS A 379 16.84 -14.26 -11.19
CA LYS A 379 17.72 -13.23 -10.61
C LYS A 379 16.92 -12.24 -9.75
N VAL A 380 15.86 -11.65 -10.29
CA VAL A 380 15.00 -10.70 -9.56
C VAL A 380 14.38 -11.36 -8.33
N ALA A 381 13.91 -12.61 -8.45
CA ALA A 381 13.35 -13.34 -7.31
C ALA A 381 14.39 -13.58 -6.19
N GLN A 382 15.63 -13.93 -6.54
CA GLN A 382 16.73 -14.10 -5.59
C GLN A 382 17.10 -12.77 -4.92
N GLU A 383 17.13 -11.70 -5.68
CA GLU A 383 17.39 -10.34 -5.20
C GLU A 383 16.33 -9.84 -4.19
N ILE A 384 15.06 -10.13 -4.43
CA ILE A 384 13.96 -9.84 -3.49
C ILE A 384 14.10 -10.68 -2.22
N LYS A 385 14.42 -11.97 -2.38
CA LYS A 385 14.66 -12.87 -1.24
C LYS A 385 15.79 -12.36 -0.36
N LEU A 386 16.90 -11.95 -0.96
CA LEU A 386 18.03 -11.36 -0.24
C LEU A 386 17.60 -10.14 0.58
N ARG A 387 16.88 -9.19 -0.03
CA ARG A 387 16.34 -8.00 0.65
C ARG A 387 15.47 -8.37 1.86
N SER A 388 14.55 -9.31 1.68
CA SER A 388 13.68 -9.81 2.74
C SER A 388 14.48 -10.41 3.91
N GLN A 389 15.51 -11.19 3.62
CA GLN A 389 16.37 -11.77 4.64
C GLN A 389 17.23 -10.72 5.37
N ILE A 390 17.71 -9.69 4.68
CA ILE A 390 18.43 -8.56 5.31
C ILE A 390 17.50 -7.78 6.25
N ILE A 391 16.25 -7.54 5.86
CA ILE A 391 15.23 -6.92 6.75
C ILE A 391 15.04 -7.77 8.01
N GLN A 392 14.96 -9.08 7.86
CA GLN A 392 14.80 -10.01 8.98
C GLN A 392 16.00 -9.96 9.93
N VAL A 393 17.23 -9.85 9.42
CA VAL A 393 18.42 -9.64 10.27
C VAL A 393 18.30 -8.33 11.07
N VAL A 394 17.90 -7.22 10.43
CA VAL A 394 17.69 -5.93 11.14
C VAL A 394 16.62 -6.08 12.23
N LYS A 395 15.52 -6.78 11.94
CA LYS A 395 14.44 -7.06 12.90
C LYS A 395 14.93 -7.86 14.10
N GLU A 396 15.62 -8.97 13.86
CA GLU A 396 16.13 -9.85 14.90
C GLU A 396 17.12 -9.12 15.79
N MET A 397 18.07 -8.39 15.20
CA MET A 397 19.09 -7.69 15.97
C MET A 397 18.53 -6.51 16.77
N THR A 398 17.56 -5.76 16.25
CA THR A 398 16.92 -4.68 17.01
C THR A 398 16.02 -5.19 18.13
N GLN A 399 15.32 -6.31 17.93
CA GLN A 399 14.41 -6.88 18.93
C GLN A 399 15.11 -7.71 20.01
N LEU A 400 16.14 -8.50 19.66
CA LEU A 400 16.81 -9.41 20.59
C LEU A 400 17.83 -8.70 21.50
N ASN A 401 18.48 -7.64 21.02
CA ASN A 401 19.56 -7.00 21.75
C ASN A 401 19.14 -5.73 22.51
N ASN A 402 17.83 -5.39 22.53
CA ASN A 402 17.34 -4.08 23.01
C ASN A 402 18.11 -2.90 22.39
N GLN A 403 18.64 -3.08 21.18
CA GLN A 403 19.37 -2.06 20.45
C GLN A 403 18.38 -1.29 19.57
N ASN A 404 18.33 0.02 19.72
CA ASN A 404 17.43 0.87 18.92
C ASN A 404 17.80 0.86 17.43
N CYS A 405 19.09 0.70 17.10
CA CYS A 405 19.60 0.70 15.73
C CYS A 405 20.81 -0.24 15.60
N VAL A 406 21.09 -0.69 14.37
CA VAL A 406 22.22 -1.57 14.01
C VAL A 406 23.04 -1.00 12.86
N THR A 407 24.33 -1.32 12.83
CA THR A 407 25.28 -0.85 11.80
C THR A 407 25.37 -1.80 10.60
N ILE A 408 25.91 -1.30 9.48
CA ILE A 408 26.14 -2.08 8.25
C ILE A 408 27.01 -3.32 8.54
N ILE A 409 28.09 -3.15 9.31
CA ILE A 409 29.05 -4.22 9.63
C ILE A 409 28.38 -5.32 10.46
N GLU A 410 27.57 -4.94 11.44
CA GLU A 410 26.82 -5.87 12.28
C GLU A 410 25.83 -6.70 11.45
N ILE A 411 25.03 -6.05 10.59
CA ILE A 411 24.07 -6.70 9.70
C ILE A 411 24.79 -7.67 8.77
N ARG A 412 25.85 -7.23 8.08
CA ARG A 412 26.63 -8.05 7.15
C ARG A 412 27.23 -9.27 7.86
N THR A 413 27.87 -9.05 9.01
CA THR A 413 28.54 -10.12 9.76
C THR A 413 27.53 -11.17 10.21
N HIS A 414 26.39 -10.74 10.75
CA HIS A 414 25.33 -11.63 11.18
C HIS A 414 24.72 -12.41 10.01
N TYR A 415 24.38 -11.71 8.91
CA TYR A 415 23.82 -12.33 7.72
C TYR A 415 24.76 -13.38 7.10
N ASN A 416 26.04 -13.04 6.92
CA ASN A 416 27.04 -13.92 6.33
C ASN A 416 27.29 -15.16 7.20
N ALA A 417 27.29 -15.01 8.53
CA ALA A 417 27.46 -16.12 9.46
C ALA A 417 26.30 -17.13 9.38
N ILE A 418 25.06 -16.66 9.32
CA ILE A 418 23.86 -17.52 9.25
C ILE A 418 23.73 -18.19 7.88
N ASN A 419 23.92 -17.41 6.80
CA ASN A 419 23.63 -17.87 5.44
C ASN A 419 24.85 -18.44 4.71
N LYS A 420 26.02 -18.52 5.36
CA LYS A 420 27.31 -18.88 4.73
C LYS A 420 27.58 -18.11 3.44
N SER A 421 27.28 -16.80 3.48
CA SER A 421 27.41 -15.89 2.35
C SER A 421 28.67 -15.02 2.49
N ASN A 422 29.05 -14.35 1.40
CA ASN A 422 30.22 -13.48 1.33
C ASN A 422 29.83 -12.07 0.86
N LEU A 423 28.73 -11.50 1.39
CA LEU A 423 28.37 -10.12 1.08
C LEU A 423 29.44 -9.15 1.59
N THR A 424 29.72 -8.10 0.84
CA THR A 424 30.63 -7.01 1.23
C THR A 424 29.87 -5.87 1.90
N ASP A 425 30.59 -4.95 2.54
CA ASP A 425 29.97 -3.79 3.19
C ASP A 425 29.28 -2.89 2.17
N GLU A 426 29.83 -2.75 0.96
CA GLU A 426 29.28 -1.93 -0.12
C GLU A 426 27.92 -2.47 -0.60
N ILE A 427 27.83 -3.78 -0.84
CA ILE A 427 26.58 -4.42 -1.30
C ILE A 427 25.49 -4.28 -0.23
N VAL A 428 25.83 -4.55 1.03
CA VAL A 428 24.88 -4.42 2.14
C VAL A 428 24.47 -2.96 2.32
N GLN A 429 25.41 -2.01 2.18
CA GLN A 429 25.10 -0.60 2.24
C GLN A 429 24.12 -0.16 1.16
N GLU A 430 24.30 -0.56 -0.10
CA GLU A 430 23.39 -0.23 -1.20
C GLU A 430 21.98 -0.75 -0.93
N ILE A 431 21.87 -2.02 -0.50
CA ILE A 431 20.59 -2.64 -0.12
C ILE A 431 19.94 -1.87 1.03
N LEU A 432 20.67 -1.52 2.08
CA LEU A 432 20.11 -0.81 3.23
C LEU A 432 19.70 0.63 2.87
N ILE A 433 20.42 1.30 1.98
CA ILE A 433 20.02 2.62 1.45
C ILE A 433 18.71 2.49 0.67
N GLU A 434 18.61 1.49 -0.22
CA GLU A 434 17.38 1.21 -0.99
C GLU A 434 16.20 0.96 -0.05
N LEU A 435 16.37 0.06 0.94
CA LEU A 435 15.32 -0.36 1.87
C LEU A 435 14.92 0.72 2.89
N SER A 436 15.81 1.68 3.14
CA SER A 436 15.54 2.85 3.99
C SER A 436 15.03 4.07 3.25
N SER A 437 14.92 3.98 1.92
CA SER A 437 14.34 5.04 1.10
C SER A 437 12.89 5.29 1.51
N PRO A 438 12.43 6.56 1.53
CA PRO A 438 11.01 6.89 1.70
C PRO A 438 10.10 6.20 0.67
N LEU A 439 10.63 5.76 -0.47
CA LEU A 439 9.87 5.07 -1.52
C LEU A 439 9.60 3.59 -1.20
N THR A 440 10.43 2.95 -0.36
CA THR A 440 10.31 1.52 -0.03
C THR A 440 9.93 1.32 1.45
N GLY A 441 10.59 2.03 2.36
CA GLY A 441 10.22 2.16 3.77
C GLY A 441 10.14 0.84 4.54
N TYR A 442 11.06 -0.10 4.30
CA TYR A 442 11.10 -1.37 5.05
C TYR A 442 11.93 -1.26 6.34
N ILE A 443 12.93 -0.40 6.34
CA ILE A 443 13.78 -0.08 7.50
C ILE A 443 13.91 1.43 7.62
N GLY A 444 14.17 1.93 8.82
CA GLY A 444 14.53 3.31 9.06
C GLY A 444 16.05 3.50 9.00
N ARG A 445 16.48 4.74 8.76
CA ARG A 445 17.90 5.12 8.74
C ARG A 445 18.12 6.36 9.59
N ASP A 446 19.04 6.26 10.54
CA ASP A 446 19.52 7.37 11.36
C ASP A 446 20.92 7.79 10.88
N LYS A 447 21.13 9.10 10.76
CA LYS A 447 22.38 9.71 10.30
C LYS A 447 22.99 10.49 11.46
N ARG A 448 24.00 9.91 12.11
CA ARG A 448 24.79 10.65 13.10
C ARG A 448 25.70 11.65 12.38
N GLU A 449 25.79 12.87 12.92
CA GLU A 449 26.41 14.03 12.27
C GLU A 449 27.91 13.87 11.99
N GLU A 450 28.57 12.90 12.61
CA GLU A 450 30.00 12.67 12.44
C GLU A 450 30.25 11.23 11.95
N ILE A 451 30.74 11.15 10.71
CA ILE A 451 31.17 9.95 9.96
C ILE A 451 30.01 9.20 9.28
N LYS A 452 30.29 8.62 8.11
CA LYS A 452 29.41 7.79 7.25
C LYS A 452 28.88 6.52 7.92
N ASN A 453 28.63 6.54 9.22
CA ASN A 453 28.10 5.44 10.01
C ASN A 453 26.58 5.52 10.04
N TYR A 454 25.96 5.10 8.94
CA TYR A 454 24.52 4.90 8.91
C TYR A 454 24.13 3.80 9.89
N GLN A 455 23.12 4.09 10.71
CA GLN A 455 22.46 3.09 11.55
C GLN A 455 21.05 2.84 11.04
N PHE A 456 20.60 1.60 11.14
CA PHE A 456 19.33 1.16 10.60
C PHE A 456 18.47 0.53 11.67
N TYR A 457 17.15 0.68 11.56
CA TYR A 457 16.19 0.09 12.48
C TYR A 457 15.00 -0.48 11.74
N TYR A 458 14.35 -1.48 12.32
CA TYR A 458 13.26 -2.19 11.66
C TYR A 458 11.98 -1.34 11.61
N LEU A 459 11.25 -1.39 10.49
CA LEU A 459 9.91 -0.80 10.37
C LEU A 459 8.86 -1.86 10.01
N ARG A 460 9.09 -2.65 8.95
CA ARG A 460 8.13 -3.65 8.46
C ARG A 460 8.78 -4.74 7.60
N ASP A 461 8.11 -5.87 7.47
CA ASP A 461 8.59 -7.00 6.66
C ASP A 461 8.37 -6.77 5.14
N LEU A 462 9.26 -7.34 4.31
CA LEU A 462 9.04 -7.55 2.89
C LEU A 462 8.52 -8.98 2.68
N PRO A 463 7.22 -9.18 2.37
CA PRO A 463 6.62 -10.51 2.31
C PRO A 463 7.11 -11.30 1.10
N THR A 464 7.63 -12.51 1.29
CA THR A 464 8.19 -13.33 0.19
C THR A 464 7.38 -14.57 -0.22
N ASN A 465 6.33 -14.92 0.54
CA ASN A 465 5.52 -16.16 0.39
C ASN A 465 5.13 -16.54 -1.03
#